data_AF-M6E6P3-F1
#
_entry.id   AF-M6E6P3-F1
#
_cell.length_a   1.000
_cell.length_b   1.000
_cell.length_c   1.000
_cell.angle_alpha   90.00
_cell.angle_beta   90.00
_cell.angle_gamma   90.00
#
_symmetry.space_group_name_H-M   'P 1'
#
loop_
_entity.id
_entity.type
_entity.pdbx_description
1 polymer ?
#
loop_
_entity_poly.entity_id
_entity_poly.type
_entity_poly.pdbx_seq_one_letter_code
_entity_poly.pdbx_strand_id
1 'polypeptide(L)'
;MTDERKETTIQELRSFGLIVGGVFLSIFGLFVPFWKNGNWNPWFSSLGLALIFIAIVSPSILKYPYKGWMFLGGVLGAINTRIILSVIYFTLFAPFGLLRRVFKIDPLSLRLDEKLDTYRKSSDKKDPYHMEKPF
;
A
#
# COMPACT_ATOMS: atom_id res chain seq x y z
N MET A 1 -3.69 3.47 -26.26
CA MET A 1 -4.10 2.32 -25.44
C MET A 1 -5.38 2.69 -24.74
N THR A 2 -6.50 2.37 -25.39
CA THR A 2 -7.85 2.56 -24.86
C THR A 2 -8.01 1.72 -23.60
N ASP A 3 -8.32 2.39 -22.51
CA ASP A 3 -8.71 1.80 -21.23
C ASP A 3 -9.90 0.85 -21.50
N GLU A 4 -9.63 -0.46 -21.56
CA GLU A 4 -10.69 -1.45 -21.50
C GLU A 4 -11.35 -1.29 -20.15
N ARG A 5 -12.40 -0.45 -20.09
CA ARG A 5 -13.24 -0.34 -18.90
C ARG A 5 -13.82 -1.72 -18.67
N LYS A 6 -13.17 -2.51 -17.81
CA LYS A 6 -13.67 -3.79 -17.32
C LYS A 6 -15.07 -3.50 -16.78
N GLU A 7 -16.09 -3.88 -17.56
CA GLU A 7 -17.46 -3.63 -17.16
C GLU A 7 -17.70 -4.39 -15.86
N THR A 8 -18.22 -3.69 -14.86
CA THR A 8 -18.49 -4.29 -13.55
C THR A 8 -19.44 -5.47 -13.74
N THR A 9 -18.96 -6.68 -13.51
CA THR A 9 -19.74 -7.88 -13.77
C THR A 9 -20.84 -8.04 -12.71
N ILE A 10 -21.97 -8.63 -13.10
CA ILE A 10 -23.08 -8.89 -12.15
C ILE A 10 -22.59 -9.73 -10.96
N GLN A 11 -21.64 -10.65 -11.21
CA GLN A 11 -21.02 -11.47 -10.16
C GLN A 11 -20.21 -10.63 -9.16
N GLU A 12 -19.42 -9.65 -9.61
CA GLU A 12 -18.68 -8.75 -8.73
C GLU A 12 -19.61 -7.94 -7.81
N LEU A 13 -20.75 -7.46 -8.34
CA LEU A 13 -21.75 -6.72 -7.54
C LEU A 13 -22.44 -7.62 -6.51
N ARG A 14 -22.75 -8.87 -6.88
CA ARG A 14 -23.30 -9.87 -5.95
C ARG A 14 -22.33 -10.19 -4.83
N SER A 15 -21.08 -10.51 -5.18
CA SER A 15 -20.03 -10.81 -4.20
C SER A 15 -19.80 -9.63 -3.26
N PHE A 16 -19.77 -8.40 -3.78
CA PHE A 16 -19.66 -7.20 -2.94
C PHE A 16 -20.80 -7.11 -1.92
N GLY A 17 -22.06 -7.23 -2.36
CA GLY A 17 -23.21 -7.15 -1.46
C GLY A 17 -23.25 -8.27 -0.42
N LEU A 18 -22.89 -9.49 -0.81
CA LEU A 18 -22.79 -10.64 0.11
C LEU A 18 -21.66 -10.49 1.12
N ILE A 19 -20.47 -10.05 0.69
CA ILE A 19 -19.32 -9.87 1.57
C ILE A 19 -19.59 -8.72 2.54
N VAL A 20 -19.98 -7.54 2.03
CA VAL A 20 -20.24 -6.38 2.89
C VAL A 20 -21.42 -6.65 3.81
N GLY A 21 -22.56 -7.11 3.28
CA GLY A 21 -23.72 -7.43 4.10
C GLY A 21 -23.44 -8.53 5.15
N GLY A 22 -22.67 -9.55 4.78
CA GLY A 22 -22.23 -10.61 5.68
C GLY A 22 -21.31 -10.12 6.80
N VAL A 23 -20.37 -9.22 6.48
CA VAL A 23 -19.51 -8.57 7.49
C VAL A 23 -20.34 -7.72 8.44
N PHE A 24 -21.29 -6.92 7.93
CA PHE A 24 -22.17 -6.11 8.77
C PHE A 24 -23.03 -6.98 9.69
N LEU A 25 -23.61 -8.09 9.19
CA LEU A 25 -24.36 -9.02 10.03
C LEU A 25 -23.49 -9.75 11.05
N SER A 26 -22.29 -10.18 10.66
CA SER A 26 -21.42 -10.93 11.58
C SER A 26 -20.92 -10.02 12.71
N ILE A 27 -20.50 -8.80 12.39
CA ILE A 27 -19.98 -7.86 13.38
C ILE A 27 -21.12 -7.29 14.23
N PHE A 28 -22.14 -6.71 13.61
CA PHE A 28 -23.18 -5.99 14.35
C PHE A 28 -24.36 -6.86 14.79
N GLY A 29 -24.61 -7.97 14.11
CA GLY A 29 -25.69 -8.91 14.45
C GLY A 29 -25.26 -10.02 15.41
N LEU A 30 -23.97 -10.43 15.41
CA LEU A 30 -23.48 -11.52 16.26
C LEU A 30 -22.40 -11.05 17.25
N PHE A 31 -21.33 -10.43 16.78
CA PHE A 31 -20.16 -10.15 17.61
C PHE A 31 -20.39 -9.04 18.66
N VAL A 32 -20.96 -7.91 18.25
CA VAL A 32 -21.31 -6.78 19.13
C VAL A 32 -22.31 -7.16 20.23
N PRO A 33 -23.47 -7.80 19.92
CA PRO A 33 -24.42 -8.18 20.97
C PRO A 33 -23.86 -9.25 21.91
N PHE A 34 -23.01 -10.15 21.42
CA PHE A 34 -22.30 -11.13 22.25
C PHE A 34 -21.35 -10.46 23.26
N TRP A 35 -20.65 -9.40 22.85
CA TRP A 35 -19.68 -8.73 23.73
C TRP A 35 -20.30 -7.68 24.68
N LYS A 36 -21.47 -7.12 24.33
CA LYS A 36 -22.16 -6.06 25.10
C LYS A 36 -23.35 -6.53 25.94
N ASN A 37 -23.43 -7.80 26.33
CA ASN A 37 -24.56 -8.35 27.10
C ASN A 37 -25.94 -8.06 26.47
N GLY A 38 -26.08 -8.23 25.14
CA GLY A 38 -27.39 -8.20 24.50
C GLY A 38 -27.93 -6.82 24.12
N ASN A 39 -27.16 -5.73 24.27
CA ASN A 39 -27.51 -4.43 23.67
C ASN A 39 -27.38 -4.49 22.14
N TRP A 40 -28.40 -5.04 21.50
CA TRP A 40 -28.51 -5.17 20.06
C TRP A 40 -29.00 -3.87 19.45
N ASN A 41 -28.20 -3.28 18.56
CA ASN A 41 -28.68 -2.23 17.68
C ASN A 41 -29.18 -2.86 16.37
N PRO A 42 -30.50 -2.99 16.16
CA PRO A 42 -31.05 -3.68 15.00
C PRO A 42 -30.77 -2.92 13.70
N TRP A 43 -30.44 -1.64 13.78
CA TRP A 43 -30.27 -0.78 12.60
C TRP A 43 -29.17 -1.29 11.66
N PHE A 44 -27.98 -1.56 12.19
CA PHE A 44 -26.84 -2.03 11.38
C PHE A 44 -27.00 -3.46 10.90
N SER A 45 -27.65 -4.31 11.72
CA SER A 45 -27.97 -5.68 11.34
C SER A 45 -29.03 -5.71 10.22
N SER A 46 -30.07 -4.88 10.31
CA SER A 46 -31.10 -4.75 9.28
C SER A 46 -30.51 -4.23 7.98
N LEU A 47 -29.58 -3.26 8.05
CA LEU A 47 -28.86 -2.77 6.88
C LEU A 47 -28.04 -3.87 6.19
N GLY A 48 -27.36 -4.72 6.96
CA GLY A 48 -26.63 -5.88 6.43
C GLY A 48 -27.55 -6.90 5.74
N LEU A 49 -28.69 -7.23 6.36
CA LEU A 49 -29.73 -8.09 5.76
C LEU A 49 -30.29 -7.51 4.47
N ALA A 50 -30.61 -6.21 4.47
CA ALA A 50 -31.10 -5.51 3.29
C ALA A 50 -30.07 -5.56 2.15
N LEU A 51 -28.78 -5.37 2.45
CA LEU A 51 -27.71 -5.44 1.45
C LEU A 51 -27.62 -6.84 0.81
N ILE A 52 -27.70 -7.90 1.61
CA ILE A 52 -27.71 -9.30 1.13
C ILE A 52 -28.94 -9.55 0.27
N PHE A 53 -30.11 -9.11 0.71
CA PHE A 53 -31.35 -9.28 -0.02
C PHE A 53 -31.31 -8.59 -1.39
N ILE A 54 -30.82 -7.34 -1.44
CA ILE A 54 -30.68 -6.59 -2.70
C ILE A 54 -29.61 -7.24 -3.59
N ALA A 55 -28.52 -7.78 -3.02
CA ALA A 55 -27.50 -8.50 -3.78
C ALA A 55 -28.07 -9.74 -4.49
N ILE A 56 -29.00 -10.46 -3.86
CA ILE A 56 -29.64 -11.65 -4.44
C ILE A 56 -30.70 -11.26 -5.49
N VAL A 57 -31.59 -10.32 -5.16
CA VAL A 57 -32.74 -9.96 -6.01
C VAL A 57 -32.33 -9.09 -7.20
N SER A 58 -31.56 -8.02 -6.96
CA SER A 58 -31.18 -7.08 -8.01
C SER A 58 -29.80 -6.45 -7.72
N PRO A 59 -28.71 -7.15 -8.05
CA PRO A 59 -27.36 -6.66 -7.82
C PRO A 59 -27.06 -5.38 -8.61
N SER A 60 -27.79 -5.09 -9.68
CA SER A 60 -27.58 -3.90 -10.52
C SER A 60 -27.73 -2.59 -9.76
N ILE A 61 -28.55 -2.55 -8.68
CA ILE A 61 -28.72 -1.36 -7.82
C ILE A 61 -27.43 -1.07 -7.03
N LEU A 62 -26.64 -2.10 -6.72
CA LEU A 62 -25.38 -1.97 -5.98
C LEU A 62 -24.26 -1.35 -6.83
N LYS A 63 -24.48 -1.06 -8.11
CA LYS A 63 -23.45 -0.52 -9.01
C LYS A 63 -22.89 0.83 -8.53
N TYR A 64 -23.75 1.72 -8.06
CA TYR A 64 -23.34 3.03 -7.54
C TYR A 64 -22.57 2.94 -6.22
N PRO A 65 -23.08 2.26 -5.17
CA PRO A 65 -22.30 2.11 -3.93
C PRO A 65 -21.02 1.30 -4.14
N TYR A 66 -21.02 0.29 -5.01
CA TYR A 66 -19.82 -0.47 -5.37
C TYR A 66 -18.73 0.43 -5.96
N LYS A 67 -19.07 1.33 -6.89
CA LYS A 67 -18.12 2.27 -7.47
C LYS A 67 -17.52 3.21 -6.42
N GLY A 68 -18.35 3.77 -5.54
CA GLY A 68 -17.87 4.62 -4.43
C GLY A 68 -16.95 3.85 -3.49
N TRP A 69 -17.32 2.62 -3.15
CA TRP A 69 -16.52 1.74 -2.31
C TRP A 69 -15.17 1.38 -2.95
N MET A 70 -15.16 1.05 -4.25
CA MET A 70 -13.92 0.76 -4.97
C MET A 70 -13.01 1.98 -5.10
N PHE A 71 -13.58 3.17 -5.29
CA PHE A 71 -12.80 4.40 -5.27
C PHE A 71 -12.12 4.62 -3.92
N LEU A 72 -12.87 4.48 -2.82
CA LEU A 72 -12.31 4.55 -1.47
C LEU A 72 -11.23 3.48 -1.24
N GLY A 73 -11.48 2.24 -1.68
CA GLY A 73 -10.51 1.15 -1.63
C GLY A 73 -9.23 1.47 -2.40
N GLY A 74 -9.33 2.10 -3.56
CA GLY A 74 -8.17 2.56 -4.34
C GLY A 74 -7.36 3.64 -3.62
N VAL A 75 -8.03 4.63 -3.02
CA VAL A 75 -7.38 5.69 -2.22
C VAL A 75 -6.69 5.08 -0.99
N LEU A 76 -7.40 4.24 -0.24
CA LEU A 76 -6.85 3.51 0.91
C LEU A 76 -5.66 2.64 0.50
N GLY A 77 -5.74 1.94 -0.63
CA GLY A 77 -4.65 1.14 -1.18
C GLY A 77 -3.42 1.99 -1.49
N ALA A 78 -3.60 3.13 -2.15
CA ALA A 78 -2.51 4.05 -2.46
C ALA A 78 -1.85 4.61 -1.19
N ILE A 79 -2.65 4.93 -0.16
CA ILE A 79 -2.14 5.36 1.13
C ILE A 79 -1.36 4.22 1.80
N ASN A 80 -1.93 3.00 1.84
CA ASN A 80 -1.31 1.85 2.47
C ASN A 80 0.05 1.50 1.85
N THR A 81 0.15 1.48 0.52
CA THR A 81 1.42 1.23 -0.16
C THR A 81 2.48 2.28 0.21
N ARG A 82 2.10 3.57 0.30
CA ARG A 82 3.02 4.64 0.73
C ARG A 82 3.45 4.48 2.19
N ILE A 83 2.51 4.11 3.07
CA ILE A 83 2.81 3.86 4.49
C ILE A 83 3.80 2.70 4.62
N ILE A 84 3.51 1.55 4.00
CA ILE A 84 4.36 0.36 4.07
C ILE A 84 5.77 0.68 3.55
N LEU A 85 5.87 1.33 2.38
CA LEU A 85 7.15 1.72 1.81
C LEU A 85 7.90 2.73 2.70
N SER A 86 7.19 3.69 3.28
CA SER A 86 7.80 4.67 4.20
C SER A 86 8.34 3.98 5.44
N VAL A 87 7.57 3.08 6.06
CA VAL A 87 8.02 2.31 7.23
C VAL A 87 9.26 1.49 6.88
N ILE A 88 9.27 0.79 5.75
CA ILE A 88 10.44 0.03 5.29
C ILE A 88 11.64 0.94 5.07
N TYR A 89 11.47 2.08 4.40
CA TYR A 89 12.54 3.03 4.15
C TYR A 89 13.14 3.56 5.44
N PHE A 90 12.30 4.02 6.38
CA PHE A 90 12.74 4.59 7.65
C PHE A 90 13.29 3.56 8.64
N THR A 91 12.90 2.28 8.51
CA THR A 91 13.37 1.22 9.41
C THR A 91 14.64 0.55 8.89
N LEU A 92 14.78 0.37 7.58
CA LEU A 92 15.92 -0.33 6.99
C LEU A 92 16.93 0.66 6.41
N PHE A 93 16.53 1.49 5.45
CA PHE A 93 17.46 2.30 4.66
C PHE A 93 17.95 3.56 5.36
N ALA A 94 17.04 4.30 6.00
CA ALA A 94 17.38 5.53 6.71
C ALA A 94 18.41 5.33 7.84
N PRO A 95 18.32 4.28 8.70
CA PRO A 95 19.33 4.08 9.73
C PRO A 95 20.69 3.72 9.12
N PHE A 96 20.79 3.03 7.98
CA PHE A 96 22.10 2.82 7.34
C PHE A 96 22.78 4.15 6.96
N GLY A 97 22.02 5.11 6.43
CA GLY A 97 22.55 6.45 6.13
C GLY A 97 22.97 7.21 7.39
N LEU A 98 22.12 7.17 8.42
CA LEU A 98 22.40 7.77 9.73
C LEU A 98 23.63 7.14 10.39
N LEU A 99 23.74 5.81 10.41
CA LEU A 99 24.89 5.08 10.93
C LEU A 99 26.17 5.51 10.21
N ARG A 100 26.18 5.56 8.87
CA ARG A 100 27.36 6.03 8.13
C ARG A 100 27.75 7.46 8.51
N ARG A 101 26.77 8.34 8.73
CA ARG A 101 27.02 9.71 9.18
C ARG A 101 27.61 9.76 10.60
N VAL A 102 27.09 8.95 11.53
CA VAL A 102 27.58 8.85 12.91
C VAL A 102 29.00 8.27 12.96
N PHE A 103 29.24 7.17 12.24
CA PHE A 103 30.57 6.53 12.13
C PHE A 103 31.55 7.33 11.26
N LYS A 104 31.15 8.51 10.74
CA LYS A 104 31.97 9.39 9.90
C LYS A 104 32.57 8.68 8.66
N ILE A 105 31.95 7.60 8.18
CA ILE A 105 32.41 6.81 7.05
C ILE A 105 32.10 7.60 5.78
N ASP A 106 33.15 8.09 5.12
CA ASP A 106 33.06 8.84 3.86
C ASP A 106 33.73 8.05 2.72
N PRO A 107 33.04 7.05 2.13
CA PRO A 107 33.63 6.18 1.10
C PRO A 107 33.92 6.92 -0.19
N LEU A 108 33.24 8.04 -0.45
CA LEU A 108 33.40 8.87 -1.64
C LEU A 108 34.34 10.06 -1.41
N SER A 109 34.88 10.23 -0.19
CA SER A 109 35.73 11.37 0.20
C SER A 109 35.12 12.71 -0.23
N LEU A 110 33.82 12.90 0.02
CA LEU A 110 33.06 14.09 -0.38
C LEU A 110 33.18 15.24 0.62
N ARG A 111 33.75 14.98 1.80
CA ARG A 111 34.03 16.04 2.78
C ARG A 111 35.09 17.00 2.24
N LEU A 112 34.78 18.28 2.35
CA LEU A 112 35.72 19.35 2.05
C LEU A 112 36.79 19.39 3.13
N ASP A 113 38.05 19.34 2.72
CA ASP A 113 39.23 19.48 3.55
C ASP A 113 39.97 20.75 3.11
N GLU A 114 40.00 21.75 4.00
CA GLU A 114 40.68 23.03 3.75
C GLU A 114 42.20 22.90 3.72
N LYS A 115 42.76 21.77 4.17
CA LYS A 115 44.21 21.52 4.16
C LYS A 115 44.72 20.96 2.84
N LEU A 116 43.84 20.58 1.91
CA LEU A 116 44.21 20.05 0.61
C LEU A 116 44.36 21.17 -0.41
N ASP A 117 45.51 21.23 -1.09
CA ASP A 117 45.73 22.16 -2.21
C ASP A 117 44.82 21.86 -3.41
N THR A 118 44.40 20.59 -3.57
CA THR A 118 43.48 20.20 -4.64
C THR A 118 42.75 18.88 -4.32
N TYR A 119 41.50 18.75 -4.76
CA TYR A 119 40.68 17.53 -4.60
C TYR A 119 40.90 16.48 -5.71
N ARG A 120 41.72 16.80 -6.71
CA ARG A 120 42.02 15.93 -7.83
C ARG A 120 42.83 14.71 -7.36
N LYS A 121 42.23 13.52 -7.40
CA LYS A 121 42.97 12.26 -7.25
C LYS A 121 43.69 11.96 -8.56
N SER A 122 45.00 11.72 -8.50
CA SER A 122 45.76 11.23 -9.66
C SER A 122 45.21 9.89 -10.10
N SER A 123 45.02 9.72 -11.41
CA SER A 123 44.69 8.41 -11.97
C SER A 123 45.89 7.49 -11.76
N ASP A 124 45.63 6.28 -11.26
CA ASP A 124 46.63 5.21 -11.32
C ASP A 124 47.04 4.99 -12.77
N LYS A 125 48.34 4.76 -13.00
CA LYS A 125 48.84 4.34 -14.30
C LYS A 125 48.34 2.93 -14.55
N LYS A 126 47.30 2.81 -15.37
CA LYS A 126 46.86 1.52 -15.89
C LYS A 126 47.95 0.94 -16.76
N ASP A 127 48.18 -0.36 -16.61
CA ASP A 127 49.08 -1.11 -17.47
C ASP A 127 48.65 -0.94 -18.94
N PRO A 128 49.54 -0.56 -19.87
CA PRO A 128 49.22 -0.45 -21.29
C PRO A 128 48.59 -1.71 -21.88
N TYR A 129 48.95 -2.89 -21.36
CA TYR A 129 48.45 -4.18 -21.82
C TYR A 129 47.09 -4.55 -21.23
N HIS A 130 46.55 -3.75 -20.31
CA HIS A 130 45.25 -3.98 -19.68
C HIS A 130 44.07 -3.90 -20.68
N MET A 131 44.28 -3.29 -21.85
CA MET A 131 43.28 -3.23 -22.92
C MET A 131 43.35 -4.39 -23.92
N GLU A 132 44.36 -5.27 -23.83
CA GLU A 132 44.53 -6.39 -24.77
C GLU A 132 43.55 -7.54 -24.51
N LYS A 133 43.00 -7.65 -23.29
CA LYS A 133 41.97 -8.63 -22.93
C LYS A 133 40.79 -7.93 -22.26
N PRO A 134 39.84 -7.42 -23.06
CA PRO A 134 38.70 -6.66 -22.54
C PRO A 134 37.62 -7.51 -21.85
N PHE A 135 37.74 -8.85 -21.87
CA PHE A 135 36.80 -9.81 -21.26
C PHE A 135 37.54 -10.87 -20.44
#